data_AF-A0A0F9N2A8-F1
#
_entry.id   AF-A0A0F9N2A8-F1
#
_cell.length_a   1.000
_cell.length_b   1.000
_cell.length_c   1.000
_cell.angle_alpha   90.00
_cell.angle_beta   90.00
_cell.angle_gamma   90.00
#
_symmetry.space_group_name_H-M   'P 1'
#
loop_
_entity.id
_entity.type
_entity.pdbx_description
1 polymer ?
#
loop_
_entity_poly.entity_id
_entity_poly.type
_entity_poly.pdbx_seq_one_letter_code
_entity_poly.pdbx_strand_id
1 'polypeptide(L)'
;MELYNPLDSPVDISGWVFKDSNDTNEFVFLDNTIITPDGYLILCNDKVAFHTVFPDVENYIGDFGFNLSNAGELIRLYNSEGSLVDSLTYDNNPPWPEEADGSGATLSLRSPELDNALPGNWAQSEMHGTPGEKNEYIARKSQLPKTLFWVCFFCLHIQISYYTVN
;
A
#
# COMPACT_ATOMS: atom_id res chain seq x y z
N MET A 1 -1.13 3.37 0.93
CA MET A 1 -0.37 2.24 0.36
C MET A 1 1.00 2.20 1.02
N GLU A 2 1.66 1.04 1.06
CA GLU A 2 3.03 0.89 1.54
C GLU A 2 3.85 0.07 0.57
N LEU A 3 5.04 0.57 0.23
CA LEU A 3 6.04 -0.06 -0.61
C LEU A 3 7.10 -0.75 0.27
N TYR A 4 7.46 -1.99 -0.06
CA TYR A 4 8.54 -2.72 0.60
C TYR A 4 9.64 -3.08 -0.41
N ASN A 5 10.90 -2.92 -0.01
CA ASN A 5 12.07 -3.35 -0.76
C ASN A 5 12.61 -4.70 -0.21
N PRO A 6 12.32 -5.85 -0.86
CA PRO A 6 12.81 -7.15 -0.41
C PRO A 6 14.28 -7.43 -0.77
N LEU A 7 14.96 -6.52 -1.48
CA LEU A 7 16.33 -6.71 -1.94
C LEU A 7 17.34 -6.46 -0.81
N ASP A 8 18.56 -6.96 -1.01
CA ASP A 8 19.72 -6.68 -0.15
C ASP A 8 20.44 -5.37 -0.51
N SER A 9 19.92 -4.63 -1.49
CA SER A 9 20.42 -3.34 -1.96
C SER A 9 19.34 -2.25 -1.90
N PRO A 10 19.72 -0.98 -1.64
CA PRO A 10 18.77 0.13 -1.70
C PRO A 10 18.20 0.29 -3.11
N VAL A 11 16.95 0.74 -3.19
CA VAL A 11 16.24 1.03 -4.44
C VAL A 11 15.93 2.51 -4.47
N ASP A 12 16.45 3.19 -5.49
CA ASP A 12 16.07 4.56 -5.81
C ASP A 12 14.79 4.56 -6.64
N ILE A 13 13.72 5.12 -6.08
CA ILE A 13 12.43 5.27 -6.74
C ILE A 13 12.15 6.70 -7.18
N SER A 14 13.18 7.54 -7.29
CA SER A 14 13.06 8.89 -7.82
C SER A 14 12.44 8.88 -9.22
N GLY A 15 11.43 9.72 -9.46
CA GLY A 15 10.73 9.83 -10.74
C GLY A 15 9.79 8.67 -11.05
N TRP A 16 9.61 7.72 -10.12
CA TRP A 16 8.59 6.68 -10.27
C TRP A 16 7.20 7.30 -10.23
N VAL A 17 6.20 6.57 -10.72
CA VAL A 17 4.83 7.06 -10.81
C VAL A 17 3.85 6.05 -10.25
N PHE A 18 3.07 6.48 -9.26
CA PHE A 18 1.91 5.76 -8.74
C PHE A 18 0.64 6.26 -9.42
N LYS A 19 -0.21 5.33 -9.87
CA LYS A 19 -1.50 5.62 -10.51
C LYS A 19 -2.59 4.69 -9.99
N ASP A 20 -3.84 5.14 -10.02
CA ASP A 20 -5.01 4.26 -9.90
C ASP A 20 -5.46 3.76 -11.29
N SER A 21 -6.75 3.46 -11.45
CA SER A 21 -7.35 3.00 -12.71
C SER A 21 -7.45 4.10 -13.77
N ASN A 22 -7.40 5.37 -13.37
CA ASN A 22 -7.44 6.54 -14.24
C ASN A 22 -6.01 7.05 -14.54
N ASP A 23 -5.62 7.05 -15.81
CA ASP A 23 -4.27 7.45 -16.24
C ASP A 23 -3.90 8.91 -15.90
N THR A 24 -4.89 9.77 -15.66
CA THR A 24 -4.66 11.17 -15.24
C THR A 24 -4.37 11.32 -13.75
N ASN A 25 -4.68 10.30 -12.93
CA ASN A 25 -4.39 10.30 -11.51
C ASN A 25 -2.98 9.78 -11.33
N GLU A 26 -2.06 10.69 -11.05
CA GLU A 26 -0.64 10.36 -10.93
C GLU A 26 0.02 11.05 -9.74
N PHE A 27 0.86 10.29 -9.06
CA PHE A 27 1.78 10.80 -8.06
C PHE A 27 3.20 10.43 -8.45
N VAL A 28 4.05 11.43 -8.55
CA VAL A 28 5.46 11.26 -8.90
C VAL A 28 6.31 11.29 -7.64
N PHE A 29 7.11 10.26 -7.43
CA PHE A 29 8.06 10.20 -6.32
C PHE A 29 9.20 11.21 -6.56
N LEU A 30 9.44 12.07 -5.57
CA LEU A 30 10.44 13.14 -5.66
C LEU A 30 11.86 12.59 -5.72
N ASP A 31 12.79 13.42 -6.19
CA ASP A 31 14.21 13.10 -6.21
C ASP A 31 14.74 12.73 -4.82
N ASN A 32 15.65 11.75 -4.80
CA ASN A 32 16.25 11.16 -3.60
C ASN A 32 15.25 10.37 -2.74
N THR A 33 14.19 9.83 -3.33
CA THR A 33 13.33 8.86 -2.64
C THR A 33 13.96 7.48 -2.73
N ILE A 34 14.58 7.02 -1.64
CA ILE A 34 15.31 5.75 -1.59
C ILE A 34 14.69 4.85 -0.52
N ILE A 35 14.36 3.62 -0.90
CA ILE A 35 13.95 2.57 0.04
C ILE A 35 15.16 1.69 0.35
N THR A 36 15.59 1.64 1.61
CA THR A 36 16.73 0.82 2.05
C THR A 36 16.45 -0.68 1.87
N PRO A 37 17.48 -1.55 1.90
CA PRO A 37 17.26 -2.99 1.98
C PRO A 37 16.31 -3.34 3.13
N ASP A 38 15.37 -4.23 2.88
CA ASP A 38 14.30 -4.61 3.81
C ASP A 38 13.47 -3.42 4.35
N GLY A 39 13.55 -2.26 3.68
CA GLY A 39 12.90 -1.02 4.09
C GLY A 39 11.47 -0.89 3.57
N TYR A 40 10.70 -0.07 4.28
CA TYR A 40 9.31 0.26 3.96
C TYR A 40 9.18 1.76 3.67
N LEU A 41 8.28 2.13 2.76
CA LEU A 41 7.87 3.50 2.51
C LEU A 41 6.36 3.57 2.35
N ILE A 42 5.71 4.41 3.16
CA ILE A 42 4.27 4.58 3.12
C ILE A 42 3.92 5.76 2.20
N LEU A 43 2.95 5.58 1.32
CA LEU A 43 2.33 6.63 0.51
C LEU A 43 0.88 6.87 0.99
N CYS A 44 0.65 8.03 1.61
CA CYS A 44 -0.61 8.44 2.21
C CYS A 44 -1.43 9.36 1.28
N ASN A 45 -2.76 9.27 1.32
CA ASN A 45 -3.61 10.25 0.62
C ASN A 45 -3.65 11.59 1.38
N ASP A 46 -3.55 11.54 2.72
CA ASP A 46 -3.50 12.67 3.63
C ASP A 46 -2.47 12.38 4.73
N LYS A 47 -1.37 13.12 4.73
CA LYS A 47 -0.29 12.94 5.71
C LYS A 47 -0.68 13.37 7.12
N VAL A 48 -1.52 14.38 7.27
CA VAL A 48 -1.93 14.90 8.58
C VAL A 48 -2.84 13.89 9.27
N ALA A 49 -3.80 13.36 8.53
CA ALA A 49 -4.69 12.32 9.01
C ALA A 49 -3.88 11.06 9.38
N PHE A 50 -2.94 10.64 8.52
CA PHE A 50 -2.08 9.48 8.80
C PHE A 50 -1.28 9.65 10.10
N HIS A 51 -0.56 10.77 10.25
CA HIS A 51 0.27 11.03 11.44
C HIS A 51 -0.57 11.12 12.73
N THR A 52 -1.83 11.55 12.63
CA THR A 52 -2.74 11.58 13.79
C THR A 52 -3.00 10.19 14.34
N VAL A 53 -3.00 9.15 13.49
CA VAL A 53 -3.24 7.76 13.88
C VAL A 53 -1.93 7.01 14.16
N PHE A 54 -0.86 7.33 13.44
CA PHE A 54 0.45 6.72 13.57
C PHE A 54 1.54 7.77 13.87
N PRO A 55 1.55 8.36 15.07
CA PRO A 55 2.47 9.45 15.41
C PRO A 55 3.94 9.02 15.48
N ASP A 56 4.20 7.72 15.71
CA ASP A 56 5.56 7.17 15.84
C ASP A 56 6.14 6.66 14.51
N VAL A 57 5.35 6.69 13.42
CA VAL A 57 5.78 6.25 12.09
C VAL A 57 6.30 7.45 11.31
N GLU A 58 7.57 7.41 10.92
CA GLU A 58 8.27 8.54 10.27
C GLU A 58 8.56 8.31 8.77
N ASN A 59 8.47 7.06 8.30
CA ASN A 59 8.81 6.65 6.94
C ASN A 59 7.59 6.74 5.99
N TYR A 60 6.98 7.92 5.91
CA TYR A 60 5.83 8.18 5.06
C TYR A 60 5.98 9.44 4.22
N ILE A 61 5.42 9.38 3.02
CA ILE A 61 5.19 10.48 2.10
C ILE A 61 3.71 10.48 1.72
N GLY A 62 3.25 11.47 0.97
CA GLY A 62 1.83 11.51 0.65
C GLY A 62 1.33 12.81 0.09
N ASP A 63 0.04 13.00 0.32
CA ASP A 63 -0.81 13.98 -0.34
C ASP A 63 -0.87 13.70 -1.85
N PHE A 64 -1.11 12.43 -2.21
CA PHE A 64 -1.08 11.99 -3.60
C PHE A 64 -2.20 12.55 -4.49
N GLY A 65 -3.16 13.28 -3.91
CA GLY A 65 -4.04 14.18 -4.65
C GLY A 65 -5.28 13.53 -5.28
N PHE A 66 -5.48 12.23 -5.09
CA PHE A 66 -6.68 11.50 -5.51
C PHE A 66 -7.15 10.53 -4.40
N ASN A 67 -8.27 9.85 -4.63
CA ASN A 67 -8.82 8.87 -3.70
C ASN A 67 -8.75 7.48 -4.31
N LEU A 68 -8.65 6.47 -3.45
CA LEU A 68 -8.74 5.07 -3.85
C LEU A 68 -10.09 4.51 -3.40
N SER A 69 -10.75 3.76 -4.28
CA SER A 69 -12.04 3.15 -4.02
C SER A 69 -11.93 2.02 -2.97
N ASN A 70 -12.81 2.03 -1.96
CA ASN A 70 -12.91 0.91 -1.03
C ASN A 70 -13.66 -0.30 -1.62
N ALA A 71 -14.39 -0.12 -2.73
CA ALA A 71 -15.14 -1.17 -3.41
C ALA A 71 -14.30 -1.92 -4.46
N GLY A 72 -12.98 -1.75 -4.41
CA GLY A 72 -12.03 -2.27 -5.39
C GLY A 72 -11.55 -1.22 -6.39
N GLU A 73 -10.28 -1.34 -6.77
CA GLU A 73 -9.58 -0.46 -7.70
C GLU A 73 -8.37 -1.22 -8.29
N LEU A 74 -7.95 -0.81 -9.50
CA LEU A 74 -6.62 -1.09 -10.01
C LEU A 74 -5.66 0.00 -9.55
N ILE A 75 -4.54 -0.39 -8.97
CA ILE A 75 -3.41 0.48 -8.74
C ILE A 75 -2.16 -0.01 -9.46
N ARG A 76 -1.30 0.92 -9.87
CA ARG A 76 -0.16 0.68 -10.74
C ARG A 76 1.04 1.50 -10.31
N LEU A 77 2.20 0.88 -10.37
CA LEU A 77 3.48 1.51 -10.09
C LEU A 77 4.38 1.40 -11.33
N TYR A 78 4.87 2.53 -11.80
CA TYR A 78 5.76 2.63 -12.95
C TYR A 78 7.12 3.15 -12.50
N ASN A 79 8.20 2.66 -13.12
CA ASN A 79 9.53 3.23 -12.91
C ASN A 79 9.68 4.56 -13.66
N SER A 80 10.81 5.24 -13.46
CA SER A 80 11.13 6.52 -14.11
C SER A 80 11.26 6.45 -15.64
N GLU A 81 11.39 5.25 -16.21
CA GLU A 81 11.41 5.01 -17.66
C GLU A 81 10.00 4.75 -18.23
N GLY A 82 8.96 4.74 -17.38
CA GLY A 82 7.58 4.46 -17.77
C GLY A 82 7.24 2.97 -17.91
N SER A 83 8.13 2.07 -17.47
CA SER A 83 7.85 0.63 -17.44
C SER A 83 7.02 0.27 -16.22
N LEU A 84 5.99 -0.57 -16.39
CA LEU A 84 5.21 -1.10 -15.29
C LEU A 84 6.10 -1.98 -14.41
N VAL A 85 6.17 -1.66 -13.13
CA VAL A 85 6.94 -2.41 -12.13
C VAL A 85 6.05 -3.36 -11.37
N ASP A 86 4.91 -2.86 -10.90
CA ASP A 86 3.93 -3.65 -10.16
C ASP A 86 2.51 -3.11 -10.37
N SER A 87 1.52 -3.96 -10.20
CA SER A 87 0.10 -3.60 -10.24
C SER A 87 -0.72 -4.52 -9.36
N LEU A 88 -1.73 -3.96 -8.72
CA LEU A 88 -2.66 -4.69 -7.88
C LEU A 88 -4.09 -4.26 -8.21
N THR A 89 -4.92 -5.22 -8.59
CA THR A 89 -6.37 -5.04 -8.60
C THR A 89 -6.91 -5.67 -7.33
N TYR A 90 -7.46 -4.87 -6.43
CA TYR A 90 -8.11 -5.36 -5.21
C TYR A 90 -9.63 -5.18 -5.28
N ASP A 91 -10.35 -5.88 -4.41
CA ASP A 91 -11.80 -5.84 -4.28
C ASP A 91 -12.18 -6.02 -2.80
N ASN A 92 -13.43 -5.74 -2.43
CA ASN A 92 -14.01 -6.04 -1.13
C ASN A 92 -14.99 -7.23 -1.17
N ASN A 93 -15.12 -7.89 -2.33
CA ASN A 93 -15.93 -9.09 -2.50
C ASN A 93 -15.08 -10.38 -2.53
N PRO A 94 -15.65 -11.55 -2.15
CA PRO A 94 -14.97 -12.84 -2.30
C PRO A 94 -14.45 -13.05 -3.73
N PRO A 95 -13.23 -13.59 -3.91
CA PRO A 95 -12.38 -14.26 -2.91
C PRO A 95 -11.46 -13.34 -2.08
N TRP A 96 -11.59 -12.01 -2.19
CA TRP A 96 -10.90 -11.08 -1.30
C TRP A 96 -11.52 -11.10 0.10
N PRO A 97 -10.75 -10.84 1.18
CA PRO A 97 -11.30 -10.70 2.52
C PRO A 97 -12.39 -9.60 2.56
N GLU A 98 -13.60 -9.94 3.00
CA GLU A 98 -14.78 -9.05 2.97
C GLU A 98 -14.68 -7.84 3.94
N GLU A 99 -13.83 -7.90 4.97
CA GLU A 99 -13.88 -6.96 6.11
C GLU A 99 -12.81 -5.85 6.14
N ALA A 100 -12.33 -5.38 4.98
CA ALA A 100 -11.55 -4.13 4.90
C ALA A 100 -12.44 -2.87 4.89
N ASP A 101 -13.72 -2.97 5.28
CA ASP A 101 -14.72 -1.91 5.18
C ASP A 101 -15.02 -1.25 6.54
N GLY A 102 -14.11 -0.37 6.99
CA GLY A 102 -14.45 0.66 7.97
C GLY A 102 -14.32 0.31 9.46
N SER A 103 -13.83 -0.87 9.83
CA SER A 103 -13.54 -1.25 11.23
C SER A 103 -12.07 -1.02 11.66
N GLY A 104 -11.24 -0.49 10.75
CA GLY A 104 -9.81 -0.26 10.94
C GLY A 104 -8.92 -1.37 10.37
N ALA A 105 -9.49 -2.51 10.02
CA ALA A 105 -8.82 -3.61 9.34
C ALA A 105 -8.29 -3.24 7.93
N THR A 106 -7.08 -3.69 7.62
CA THR A 106 -6.39 -3.45 6.33
C THR A 106 -6.19 -4.75 5.55
N LEU A 107 -6.01 -4.65 4.23
CA LEU A 107 -5.56 -5.76 3.39
C LEU A 107 -4.04 -5.87 3.45
N SER A 108 -3.57 -7.00 3.98
CA SER A 108 -2.16 -7.33 4.12
C SER A 108 -1.82 -8.62 3.37
N LEU A 109 -0.82 -8.55 2.50
CA LEU A 109 -0.32 -9.73 1.81
C LEU A 109 0.41 -10.64 2.80
N ARG A 110 0.08 -11.93 2.79
CA ARG A 110 0.53 -12.92 3.81
C ARG A 110 2.01 -13.25 3.78
N SER A 111 2.72 -12.89 2.72
CA SER A 111 4.18 -13.03 2.66
C SER A 111 4.71 -12.21 1.49
N PRO A 112 5.86 -11.52 1.68
CA PRO A 112 6.63 -10.86 0.64
C PRO A 112 7.23 -11.76 -0.46
N GLU A 113 6.66 -12.93 -0.68
CA GLU A 113 7.11 -13.82 -1.77
C GLU A 113 5.90 -14.36 -2.54
N LEU A 114 4.67 -14.02 -2.11
CA LEU A 114 3.45 -14.53 -2.71
C LEU A 114 2.97 -13.59 -3.83
N ASP A 115 2.36 -14.19 -4.85
CA ASP A 115 1.74 -13.45 -5.96
C ASP A 115 0.62 -12.54 -5.44
N ASN A 116 0.80 -11.24 -5.59
CA ASN A 116 -0.14 -10.21 -5.14
C ASN A 116 -1.43 -10.19 -5.99
N ALA A 117 -1.43 -10.78 -7.18
CA ALA A 117 -2.62 -10.89 -8.04
C ALA A 117 -3.59 -11.99 -7.58
N LEU A 118 -3.16 -12.88 -6.67
CA LEU A 118 -3.99 -13.96 -6.14
C LEU A 118 -4.66 -13.54 -4.82
N PRO A 119 -6.00 -13.39 -4.78
CA PRO A 119 -6.71 -12.90 -3.59
C PRO A 119 -6.49 -13.78 -2.35
N GLY A 120 -6.33 -15.10 -2.53
CA GLY A 120 -6.06 -16.04 -1.44
C GLY A 120 -4.72 -15.85 -0.72
N ASN A 121 -3.81 -15.05 -1.31
CA ASN A 121 -2.56 -14.68 -0.65
C ASN A 121 -2.72 -13.49 0.30
N TRP A 122 -3.86 -12.81 0.28
CA TRP A 122 -4.15 -11.69 1.16
C TRP A 122 -4.86 -12.15 2.44
N ALA A 123 -4.70 -11.35 3.49
CA ALA A 123 -5.35 -11.51 4.78
C ALA A 123 -5.75 -10.15 5.34
N GLN A 124 -6.72 -10.15 6.23
CA GLN A 124 -7.08 -9.00 7.05
C GLN A 124 -6.04 -8.81 8.15
N SER A 125 -5.63 -7.58 8.45
CA SER A 125 -4.80 -7.29 9.64
C SER A 125 -5.60 -7.31 10.94
N GLU A 126 -4.92 -7.57 12.07
CA GLU A 126 -5.50 -7.27 13.39
C GLU A 126 -5.50 -5.75 13.59
N MET A 127 -6.66 -5.10 13.51
CA MET A 127 -6.81 -3.64 13.56
C MET A 127 -6.10 -2.92 12.40
N HIS A 128 -5.29 -1.89 12.66
CA HIS A 128 -4.79 -0.92 11.69
C HIS A 128 -3.62 -1.36 10.79
N GLY A 129 -3.22 -2.63 10.82
CA GLY A 129 -2.05 -3.12 10.09
C GLY A 129 -0.72 -2.83 10.79
N THR A 130 0.39 -3.05 10.08
CA THR A 130 1.76 -2.89 10.62
C THR A 130 2.57 -1.86 9.82
N PRO A 131 2.21 -0.56 9.83
CA PRO A 131 2.91 0.42 9.00
C PRO A 131 4.38 0.54 9.38
N GLY A 132 5.24 0.48 8.37
CA GLY A 132 6.69 0.55 8.52
C GLY A 132 7.33 -0.75 9.03
N GLU A 133 6.53 -1.80 9.25
CA GLU A 133 6.95 -3.05 9.87
C GLU A 133 6.44 -4.26 9.08
N LYS A 134 6.98 -5.43 9.40
CA LYS A 134 6.58 -6.66 8.72
C LYS A 134 5.15 -7.10 9.07
N ASN A 135 4.35 -7.45 8.06
CA ASN A 135 3.03 -8.06 8.24
C ASN A 135 3.06 -9.30 9.15
N GLU A 136 2.03 -9.44 9.99
CA GLU A 136 1.95 -10.45 11.08
C GLU A 136 1.86 -11.90 10.58
N TYR A 137 1.44 -12.12 9.33
CA TYR A 137 1.39 -13.44 8.73
C TYR A 137 2.76 -13.77 8.12
N ILE A 138 3.44 -14.79 8.66
CA ILE A 138 4.62 -15.39 8.03
C ILE A 138 4.27 -16.84 7.70
N ALA A 139 3.77 -17.08 6.49
CA ALA A 139 3.86 -18.41 5.91
C ALA A 139 5.33 -18.68 5.50
N ARG A 140 5.75 -19.95 5.58
CA ARG A 140 7.15 -20.37 5.38
C ARG A 140 7.69 -19.90 4.03
N LYS A 141 8.93 -19.37 4.02
CA LYS A 141 9.73 -18.98 2.84
C LYS A 141 9.47 -19.92 1.64
N SER A 142 8.74 -19.46 0.64
CA SER A 142 8.78 -20.05 -0.70
C SER A 142 9.78 -19.26 -1.54
N GLN A 143 10.69 -19.96 -2.23
CA GLN A 143 11.70 -19.38 -3.12
C GLN A 143 11.07 -18.92 -4.44
N LEU A 144 10.20 -17.91 -4.39
CA LEU A 144 9.79 -17.19 -5.59
C LEU A 144 10.84 -16.11 -5.88
N PRO A 145 11.01 -15.69 -7.15
CA PRO A 145 11.92 -14.60 -7.46
C PRO A 145 11.44 -13.35 -6.72
N LYS A 146 12.32 -12.75 -5.92
CA LYS A 146 12.06 -11.46 -5.25
C LYS A 146 11.80 -10.40 -6.31
N THR A 147 10.53 -10.24 -6.70
CA THR A 147 10.12 -9.12 -7.54
C THR A 147 9.94 -7.90 -6.66
N LEU A 148 10.22 -6.75 -7.26
CA LEU A 148 10.23 -5.48 -6.57
C LEU A 148 8.78 -5.06 -6.32
N PHE A 149 8.53 -4.60 -5.09
CA PHE A 149 7.32 -3.96 -4.59
C PHE A 149 6.20 -4.85 -4.06
N TRP A 150 5.66 -4.31 -2.97
CA TRP A 150 4.51 -4.77 -2.21
C TRP A 150 3.63 -3.55 -2.05
N VAL A 151 2.33 -3.73 -1.95
CA VAL A 151 1.39 -2.65 -1.65
C VAL A 151 0.54 -3.06 -0.44
N CYS A 152 0.87 -2.61 0.77
CA CYS A 152 -0.07 -2.75 1.90
C CYS A 152 -1.07 -1.57 1.89
N PHE A 153 -2.37 -1.81 2.01
CA PHE A 153 -3.38 -0.74 1.99
C PHE A 153 -3.65 -0.15 3.39
N PHE A 154 -2.96 0.94 3.73
CA PHE A 154 -3.47 1.89 4.73
C PHE A 154 -4.55 2.77 4.09
N CYS A 155 -5.82 2.39 4.24
CA CYS A 155 -6.91 3.35 4.09
C CYS A 155 -7.26 3.85 5.49
N LEU A 156 -6.71 5.02 5.83
CA LEU A 156 -7.24 5.79 6.93
C LEU A 156 -8.63 6.28 6.51
N HIS A 157 -9.66 5.48 6.72
CA HIS A 157 -11.01 6.02 6.76
C HIS A 157 -11.16 6.74 8.09
N ILE A 158 -10.84 8.04 8.12
CA ILE A 158 -11.65 8.93 8.94
C ILE A 158 -13.02 8.87 8.27
N GLN A 159 -13.93 8.08 8.84
CA GLN A 159 -15.34 8.40 8.78
C GLN A 159 -15.44 9.86 9.25
N ILE A 160 -15.53 10.81 8.31
CA ILE A 160 -16.37 11.98 8.56
C ILE A 160 -17.77 11.36 8.61
N SER A 161 -18.14 10.87 9.78
CA SER A 161 -19.55 10.65 10.08
C SER A 161 -20.23 11.94 9.68
N TYR A 162 -21.20 11.83 8.77
CA TYR A 162 -22.21 12.86 8.61
C TYR A 162 -22.85 13.04 9.99
N TYR A 163 -22.33 13.95 10.80
CA TYR A 163 -23.15 14.62 11.79
C TYR A 163 -24.03 15.56 10.97
N THR A 164 -25.19 15.08 10.54
CA THR A 164 -26.33 15.97 10.43
C THR A 164 -26.50 16.61 11.79
N VAL A 165 -26.08 17.86 11.89
CA VAL A 165 -26.52 18.75 12.95
C VAL A 165 -28.04 18.86 12.77
N ASN A 166 -28.80 18.42 13.76
CA ASN A 166 -30.23 18.73 13.85
C ASN A 166 -30.45 20.24 13.84
#